data_AF-A0A4R8GDC4-F1
#
_entry.id   AF-A0A4R8GDC4-F1
#
_cell.length_a   1.000
_cell.length_b   1.000
_cell.length_c   1.000
_cell.angle_alpha   90.00
_cell.angle_beta   90.00
_cell.angle_gamma   90.00
#
_symmetry.space_group_name_H-M   'P 1'
#
loop_
_entity.id
_entity.type
_entity.pdbx_description
1 polymer ?
#
loop_
_entity_poly.entity_id
_entity_poly.type
_entity_poly.pdbx_seq_one_letter_code
_entity_poly.pdbx_strand_id
1 'polypeptide(L)'
;MTISQKACSKRDFINDLLLEVNNSYFQTDTLIISETMIHLLEIKNFQGDWHLDSDKLYTVTSGREYKNPIYQLKRSAALLQTLKQNYPVEASVVFINPEFTLYQAPMEQPIVLPTQVNRFMKDLNTMNS
;
A
#
# COMPACT_ATOMS: atom_id res chain seq x y z
N MET A 1 -15.94 10.64 -36.38
CA MET A 1 -16.36 9.92 -35.15
C MET A 1 -15.31 8.88 -34.86
N THR A 2 -14.33 9.21 -34.02
CA THR A 2 -13.29 8.27 -33.61
C THR A 2 -13.54 7.97 -32.15
N ILE A 3 -14.16 6.82 -31.89
CA ILE A 3 -14.29 6.29 -30.54
C ILE A 3 -12.92 5.69 -30.22
N SER A 4 -12.06 6.45 -29.53
CA SER A 4 -10.90 5.83 -28.90
C SER A 4 -11.42 4.92 -27.79
N GLN A 5 -11.45 3.62 -28.02
CA GLN A 5 -11.51 2.66 -26.92
C GLN A 5 -10.26 2.89 -26.10
N LYS A 6 -10.43 3.53 -24.93
CA LYS A 6 -9.44 3.46 -23.87
C LYS A 6 -9.40 1.99 -23.47
N ALA A 7 -8.31 1.29 -23.76
CA ALA A 7 -8.10 -0.06 -23.28
C ALA A 7 -8.14 -0.03 -21.75
N CYS A 8 -9.27 -0.39 -21.18
CA CYS A 8 -9.41 -0.65 -19.76
C CYS A 8 -8.85 -2.07 -19.58
N SER A 9 -7.55 -2.19 -19.32
CA SER A 9 -6.98 -3.48 -18.90
C SER A 9 -7.80 -3.99 -17.73
N LYS A 10 -8.11 -5.29 -17.73
CA LYS A 10 -8.89 -5.87 -16.66
C LYS A 10 -8.04 -5.85 -15.38
N ARG A 11 -8.58 -5.30 -14.30
CA ARG A 11 -7.97 -5.35 -12.97
C ARG A 11 -8.94 -5.95 -11.98
N ASP A 12 -8.44 -6.88 -11.17
CA ASP A 12 -9.19 -7.48 -10.10
C ASP A 12 -8.78 -6.82 -8.78
N PHE A 13 -9.76 -6.28 -8.07
CA PHE A 13 -9.59 -5.69 -6.75
C PHE A 13 -10.05 -6.72 -5.71
N ILE A 14 -9.14 -7.12 -4.84
CA ILE A 14 -9.41 -8.08 -3.77
C ILE A 14 -9.16 -7.35 -2.45
N ASN A 15 -10.22 -7.13 -1.68
CA ASN A 15 -10.16 -6.47 -0.39
C ASN A 15 -10.26 -7.48 0.75
N ASP A 16 -9.73 -7.12 1.91
CA ASP A 16 -9.84 -7.90 3.16
C ASP A 16 -9.40 -9.36 3.01
N LEU A 17 -8.33 -9.56 2.23
CA LEU A 17 -7.87 -10.89 1.89
C LEU A 17 -7.08 -11.49 3.07
N LEU A 18 -7.57 -12.61 3.59
CA LEU A 18 -6.85 -13.46 4.53
C LEU A 18 -6.28 -14.66 3.77
N LEU A 19 -4.95 -14.76 3.70
CA LEU A 19 -4.25 -15.88 3.06
C LEU A 19 -3.51 -16.72 4.10
N GLU A 20 -3.58 -18.03 3.93
CA GLU A 20 -2.72 -18.98 4.62
C GLU A 20 -1.62 -19.45 3.68
N VAL A 21 -0.37 -19.21 4.06
CA VAL A 21 0.81 -19.64 3.30
C VAL A 21 1.82 -20.24 4.26
N ASN A 22 2.23 -21.50 4.02
CA ASN A 22 3.18 -22.22 4.88
C ASN A 22 2.78 -22.18 6.37
N ASN A 23 1.50 -22.48 6.67
CA ASN A 23 0.92 -22.43 8.02
C ASN A 23 0.99 -21.05 8.71
N SER A 24 1.22 -19.98 7.94
CA SER A 24 1.18 -18.60 8.40
C SER A 24 0.04 -17.84 7.76
N TYR A 25 -0.76 -17.16 8.58
CA TYR A 25 -1.82 -16.28 8.10
C TYR A 25 -1.28 -14.86 7.91
N PHE A 26 -1.69 -14.21 6.83
CA PHE A 26 -1.55 -12.76 6.68
C PHE A 26 -2.79 -12.15 6.08
N GLN A 27 -3.12 -10.97 6.58
CA GLN A 27 -4.21 -10.14 6.10
C GLN A 27 -3.64 -8.98 5.29
N THR A 28 -4.29 -8.65 4.19
CA THR A 28 -3.97 -7.48 3.36
C THR A 28 -5.22 -6.68 3.12
N ASP A 29 -5.15 -5.36 3.27
CA ASP A 29 -6.32 -4.50 3.11
C ASP A 29 -6.80 -4.52 1.66
N THR A 30 -5.90 -4.31 0.70
CA THR A 30 -6.23 -4.37 -0.73
C THR A 30 -5.10 -4.98 -1.56
N LEU A 31 -5.46 -5.91 -2.44
CA LEU A 31 -4.62 -6.42 -3.51
C LEU A 31 -5.24 -6.00 -4.86
N ILE A 32 -4.43 -5.38 -5.72
CA ILE A 32 -4.83 -5.04 -7.08
C ILE A 32 -4.00 -5.90 -8.03
N ILE A 33 -4.66 -6.78 -8.77
CA ILE A 33 -4.01 -7.64 -9.74
C ILE A 33 -4.28 -7.07 -11.13
N SER A 34 -3.20 -6.79 -11.86
CA SER A 34 -3.25 -6.39 -13.26
C SER A 34 -2.57 -7.44 -14.14
N GLU A 35 -2.62 -7.26 -15.45
CA GLU A 35 -1.96 -8.15 -16.41
C GLU A 35 -0.42 -8.12 -16.32
N THR A 36 0.17 -7.09 -15.69
CA THR A 36 1.63 -6.89 -15.64
C THR A 36 2.21 -6.96 -14.24
N MET A 37 1.44 -6.64 -13.20
CA MET A 37 1.93 -6.57 -11.82
C MET A 37 0.83 -6.71 -10.77
N ILE A 38 1.25 -6.98 -9.54
CA ILE A 38 0.40 -7.02 -8.35
C ILE A 38 0.75 -5.83 -7.44
N HIS A 39 -0.24 -5.03 -7.08
CA HIS A 39 -0.09 -3.99 -6.05
C HIS A 39 -0.69 -4.46 -4.74
N LEU A 40 0.13 -4.49 -3.69
CA LEU A 40 -0.25 -4.79 -2.33
C LEU A 40 -0.35 -3.48 -1.54
N LEU A 41 -1.55 -3.14 -1.07
CA LEU A 41 -1.81 -1.90 -0.32
C LEU A 41 -2.16 -2.21 1.13
N GLU A 42 -1.45 -1.56 2.04
CA GLU A 42 -1.76 -1.49 3.46
C GLU A 42 -2.35 -0.11 3.76
N ILE A 43 -3.64 -0.03 4.07
CA ILE A 43 -4.40 1.22 4.20
C ILE A 43 -4.49 1.61 5.68
N LYS A 44 -4.13 2.85 6.00
CA LYS A 44 -4.20 3.41 7.37
C LYS A 44 -5.06 4.67 7.41
N ASN A 45 -5.94 4.73 8.40
CA ASN A 45 -6.81 5.88 8.67
C ASN A 45 -6.42 6.58 9.98
N PHE A 46 -5.12 6.75 10.23
CA PHE A 46 -4.63 7.50 11.40
C PHE A 46 -4.94 8.99 11.24
N GLN A 47 -5.07 9.70 12.35
CA GLN A 47 -5.35 11.14 12.37
C GLN A 47 -4.27 11.87 13.16
N GLY A 48 -4.07 13.15 12.84
CA GLY A 48 -3.17 14.04 13.56
C GLY A 48 -1.72 13.86 13.16
N ASP A 49 -0.86 14.27 14.09
CA ASP A 49 0.57 14.43 13.84
C ASP A 49 1.37 13.23 14.36
N TRP A 50 2.14 12.64 13.46
CA TRP A 50 2.98 11.47 13.69
C TRP A 50 4.40 11.71 13.20
N HIS A 51 5.37 10.99 13.75
CA HIS A 51 6.72 11.01 13.23
C HIS A 51 7.33 9.60 13.20
N LEU A 52 8.24 9.39 12.27
CA LEU A 52 9.15 8.26 12.30
C LEU A 52 10.44 8.69 12.98
N ASP A 53 10.86 7.94 13.99
CA ASP A 53 12.23 7.98 14.48
C ASP A 53 12.87 6.64 14.15
N SER A 54 13.82 6.67 13.23
CA SER A 54 14.40 5.49 12.60
C SER A 54 13.33 4.61 11.96
N ASP A 55 13.00 3.49 12.61
CA ASP A 55 12.04 2.50 12.15
C ASP A 55 10.75 2.46 12.99
N LYS A 56 10.66 3.30 14.01
CA LYS A 56 9.55 3.33 14.96
C LYS A 56 8.61 4.49 14.67
N LEU A 57 7.32 4.22 14.83
CA LEU A 57 6.26 5.19 14.57
C LEU A 57 5.73 5.72 15.90
N TYR A 58 5.62 7.04 16.02
CA TYR A 58 5.15 7.69 17.25
C TYR A 58 4.09 8.75 16.95
N THR A 59 3.13 8.91 17.86
CA THR A 59 2.26 10.10 17.86
C THR A 59 3.03 11.28 18.44
N VAL A 60 2.96 12.45 17.82
CA VAL A 60 3.59 13.68 18.34
C VAL A 60 2.94 14.12 19.66
N THR A 61 1.62 14.01 19.76
CA THR A 61 0.85 14.53 20.92
C THR A 61 1.13 13.78 22.22
N SER A 62 1.25 12.46 22.17
CA SER A 62 1.43 11.63 23.38
C SER A 62 2.81 11.01 23.51
N GLY A 63 3.64 11.05 22.46
CA GLY A 63 4.93 10.34 22.42
C GLY A 63 4.82 8.81 22.43
N ARG A 64 3.60 8.25 22.34
CA ARG A 64 3.38 6.80 22.36
C ARG A 64 3.92 6.14 21.10
N GLU A 65 4.66 5.05 21.28
CA GLU A 65 5.13 4.16 20.21
C GLU A 65 3.99 3.28 19.67
N TYR A 66 3.96 3.13 18.36
CA TYR A 66 3.06 2.25 17.63
C TYR A 66 3.84 1.36 16.68
N LYS A 67 3.24 0.22 16.33
CA LYS A 67 3.79 -0.68 15.32
C LYS A 67 3.88 0.05 13.97
N ASN A 68 5.07 0.08 13.38
CA ASN A 68 5.26 0.66 12.06
C ASN A 68 4.54 -0.19 10.98
N PRO A 69 3.61 0.38 10.20
CA PRO A 69 2.88 -0.34 9.15
C PRO A 69 3.80 -0.92 8.06
N ILE A 70 4.99 -0.37 7.85
CA ILE A 70 5.98 -0.89 6.90
C ILE A 70 6.41 -2.31 7.26
N TYR A 71 6.43 -2.68 8.54
CA TYR A 71 6.76 -4.04 8.94
C TYR A 71 5.67 -5.05 8.57
N GLN A 72 4.40 -4.64 8.68
CA GLN A 72 3.28 -5.45 8.24
C GLN A 72 3.33 -5.62 6.72
N LEU A 73 3.54 -4.51 5.99
CA LEU A 73 3.67 -4.52 4.54
C LEU A 73 4.79 -5.46 4.06
N LYS A 74 6.00 -5.35 4.62
CA LYS A 74 7.15 -6.19 4.25
C LYS A 74 6.88 -7.68 4.49
N ARG A 75 6.23 -8.02 5.61
CA ARG A 75 5.85 -9.40 5.92
C ARG A 75 4.86 -9.95 4.90
N SER A 76 3.79 -9.20 4.60
CA SER A 76 2.77 -9.61 3.65
C SER A 76 3.34 -9.73 2.23
N ALA A 77 4.20 -8.81 1.80
CA ALA A 77 4.89 -8.86 0.52
C ALA A 77 5.80 -10.10 0.41
N ALA A 78 6.58 -10.40 1.45
CA ALA A 78 7.45 -11.58 1.47
C ALA A 78 6.63 -12.89 1.38
N LEU A 79 5.52 -12.99 2.10
CA LEU A 79 4.64 -14.17 2.03
C LEU A 79 4.01 -14.32 0.64
N LEU A 80 3.54 -13.22 0.04
CA LEU A 80 2.97 -13.24 -1.31
C LEU A 80 4.00 -13.70 -2.35
N GLN A 81 5.26 -13.29 -2.22
CA GLN A 81 6.35 -13.74 -3.11
C GLN A 81 6.58 -15.27 -3.02
N THR A 82 6.32 -15.91 -1.88
CA THR A 82 6.47 -17.37 -1.75
C THR A 82 5.47 -18.18 -2.58
N LEU A 83 4.39 -17.55 -3.06
CA LEU A 83 3.39 -18.20 -3.91
C LEU A 83 3.90 -18.51 -5.34
N LYS A 84 5.16 -18.17 -5.66
CA LYS A 84 5.79 -18.39 -6.97
C LYS A 84 4.97 -17.83 -8.15
N GLN A 85 4.34 -16.68 -7.93
CA GLN A 85 3.61 -15.97 -8.97
C GLN A 85 4.60 -15.25 -9.92
N ASN A 86 4.21 -15.09 -11.18
CA ASN A 86 5.09 -14.60 -12.26
C ASN A 86 5.15 -13.07 -12.38
N TYR A 87 4.41 -12.34 -11.55
CA TYR A 87 4.27 -10.88 -11.66
C TYR A 87 5.15 -10.16 -10.63
N PRO A 88 5.73 -9.00 -10.93
CA PRO A 88 6.32 -8.15 -9.90
C PRO A 88 5.26 -7.74 -8.86
N VAL A 89 5.68 -7.68 -7.59
CA VAL A 89 4.85 -7.19 -6.48
C VAL A 89 5.37 -5.82 -6.05
N GLU A 90 4.53 -4.80 -6.17
CA GLU A 90 4.76 -3.50 -5.56
C GLU A 90 3.90 -3.36 -4.32
N ALA A 91 4.51 -2.95 -3.22
CA ALA A 91 3.84 -2.87 -1.93
C ALA A 91 3.89 -1.43 -1.42
N SER A 92 2.76 -0.87 -0.95
CA SER A 92 2.70 0.50 -0.42
C SER A 92 1.83 0.60 0.85
N VAL A 93 2.25 1.45 1.78
CA VAL A 93 1.40 1.91 2.89
C VAL A 93 0.70 3.19 2.45
N VAL A 94 -0.62 3.23 2.54
CA VAL A 94 -1.45 4.36 2.10
C VAL A 94 -2.18 4.98 3.29
N PHE A 95 -1.83 6.21 3.63
CA PHE A 95 -2.55 6.99 4.65
C PHE A 95 -3.65 7.80 3.99
N ILE A 96 -4.92 7.53 4.35
CA ILE A 96 -6.08 8.10 3.65
C ILE A 96 -6.73 9.29 4.37
N ASN A 97 -6.45 9.48 5.66
CA ASN A 97 -7.06 10.57 6.43
C ASN A 97 -6.45 11.92 6.03
N PRO A 98 -7.22 12.91 5.55
CA PRO A 98 -6.66 14.21 5.15
C PRO A 98 -6.04 15.00 6.31
N GLU A 99 -6.37 14.67 7.56
CA GLU A 99 -5.81 15.30 8.77
C GLU A 99 -4.59 14.54 9.33
N PHE A 100 -4.01 13.62 8.55
CA PHE A 100 -2.79 12.91 8.92
C PHE A 100 -1.53 13.61 8.41
N THR A 101 -0.58 13.79 9.32
CA THR A 101 0.77 14.27 9.00
C THR A 101 1.80 13.26 9.48
N LEU A 102 2.77 12.93 8.62
CA LEU A 102 3.93 12.12 8.99
C LEU A 102 5.22 12.93 8.82
N TYR A 103 5.78 13.38 9.93
CA TYR A 103 7.11 14.00 9.96
C TYR A 103 8.20 12.93 9.79
N GLN A 104 9.31 13.35 9.18
CA GLN A 104 10.48 12.49 8.95
C GLN A 104 10.15 11.25 8.10
N ALA A 105 9.14 11.34 7.23
CA ALA A 105 8.81 10.29 6.28
C ALA A 105 10.01 10.07 5.32
N PRO A 106 10.65 8.89 5.31
CA PRO A 106 11.79 8.62 4.46
C PRO A 106 11.35 8.44 3.00
N MET A 107 12.02 9.13 2.08
CA MET A 107 11.68 9.11 0.64
C MET A 107 11.79 7.71 0.01
N GLU A 108 12.66 6.87 0.54
CA GLU A 108 12.92 5.52 0.02
C GLU A 108 11.90 4.47 0.49
N GLN A 109 11.00 4.83 1.42
CA GLN A 109 9.95 3.91 1.86
C GLN A 109 8.68 4.08 1.02
N PRO A 110 7.94 2.99 0.76
CA PRO A 110 6.75 3.04 -0.08
C PRO A 110 5.54 3.59 0.71
N ILE A 111 5.62 4.86 1.11
CA ILE A 111 4.59 5.56 1.87
C ILE A 111 3.88 6.54 0.95
N VAL A 112 2.56 6.39 0.88
CA VAL A 112 1.65 7.32 0.20
C VAL A 112 0.93 8.14 1.27
N LEU A 113 1.23 9.43 1.31
CA LEU A 113 0.59 10.39 2.21
C LEU A 113 -0.79 10.82 1.66
N PRO A 114 -1.67 11.40 2.50
CA PRO A 114 -3.04 11.76 2.09
C PRO A 114 -3.08 12.67 0.87
N THR A 115 -2.16 13.63 0.78
CA THR A 115 -2.01 14.56 -0.35
C THR A 115 -1.57 13.88 -1.65
N GLN A 116 -1.05 12.65 -1.56
CA GLN A 116 -0.51 11.87 -2.67
C GLN A 116 -1.49 10.80 -3.16
N VAL A 117 -2.55 10.48 -2.41
CA VAL A 117 -3.50 9.40 -2.74
C VAL A 117 -4.12 9.61 -4.13
N ASN A 118 -4.56 10.83 -4.45
CA ASN A 118 -5.20 11.08 -5.74
C ASN A 118 -4.28 10.86 -6.95
N ARG A 119 -2.99 11.24 -6.84
CA ARG A 119 -2.02 10.98 -7.92
C ARG A 119 -1.66 9.51 -7.98
N PHE A 120 -1.45 8.88 -6.82
CA PHE A 120 -1.16 7.45 -6.72
C PHE A 120 -2.26 6.60 -7.39
N MET A 121 -3.53 6.90 -7.13
CA MET A 121 -4.66 6.21 -7.78
C MET A 121 -4.72 6.46 -9.29
N LYS A 122 -4.31 7.65 -9.77
CA LYS A 122 -4.21 7.92 -11.22
C LYS A 122 -3.07 7.13 -11.85
N ASP A 123 -1.93 7.03 -11.18
CA ASP A 123 -0.76 6.30 -11.66
C ASP A 123 -1.08 4.80 -11.76
N LEU A 124 -1.68 4.22 -10.71
CA LEU A 124 -2.23 2.85 -10.74
C LEU A 124 -3.20 2.64 -11.89
N ASN A 125 -3.96 3.68 -12.25
CA ASN A 125 -4.89 3.62 -13.37
C ASN A 125 -4.24 3.71 -14.76
N THR A 126 -3.04 4.28 -14.83
CA THR A 126 -2.37 4.63 -16.10
C THR A 126 -1.23 3.67 -16.47
N MET A 127 -0.86 2.72 -15.59
CA MET A 127 0.13 1.66 -15.83
C MET A 127 -0.27 0.62 -16.93
N ASN A 128 -1.00 1.06 -17.96
CA ASN A 128 -1.40 0.34 -19.16
C ASN A 128 -0.58 0.74 -20.39
N SER A 129 0.69 1.12 -20.24
CA SER A 129 1.52 1.62 -21.35
C SER A 129 2.69 0.70 -21.63
#